data_AF-A0A7V2LV57-F1
#
_entry.id   AF-A0A7V2LV57-F1
#
_cell.length_a   1.000
_cell.length_b   1.000
_cell.length_c   1.000
_cell.angle_alpha   90.00
_cell.angle_beta   90.00
_cell.angle_gamma   90.00
#
_symmetry.space_group_name_H-M   'P 1'
#
loop_
_entity.id
_entity.type
_entity.pdbx_description
1 polymer ?
#
loop_
_entity_poly.entity_id
_entity_poly.type
_entity_poly.pdbx_seq_one_letter_code
_entity_poly.pdbx_strand_id
1 'polypeptide(L)'
;TPLPTRTPVPTPTPGAPFLLVDQQPLCDPNLGMLLQFWLEDRSGNPVPGAEIVVTWDAGEEHIFTGLKPDIGPGYADFRMEEGQTYHVRPLPGGEPVTVQPWECQVKGQRFWGGWRLTFRRP
;
A
#
# COMPACT_ATOMS: atom_id res chain seq x y z
N THR A 1 43.05 -14.30 -28.85
CA THR A 1 41.59 -14.12 -28.62
C THR A 1 41.42 -13.14 -27.48
N PRO A 2 40.82 -11.95 -27.65
CA PRO A 2 40.59 -11.03 -26.54
C PRO A 2 39.52 -11.58 -25.59
N LEU A 3 39.74 -11.42 -24.27
CA LEU A 3 38.87 -11.90 -23.20
C LEU A 3 37.63 -10.99 -23.08
N PRO A 4 36.41 -11.53 -22.94
CA PRO A 4 35.21 -10.70 -22.78
C PRO A 4 35.26 -9.93 -21.45
N THR A 5 35.23 -8.61 -21.52
CA THR A 5 35.08 -7.72 -20.36
C THR A 5 33.65 -7.84 -19.83
N ARG A 6 33.47 -8.32 -18.60
CA ARG A 6 32.18 -8.28 -17.91
C ARG A 6 31.88 -6.82 -17.52
N THR A 7 30.93 -6.19 -18.20
CA THR A 7 30.38 -4.90 -17.78
C THR A 7 29.67 -5.09 -16.44
N PRO A 8 29.98 -4.32 -15.38
CA PRO A 8 29.20 -4.37 -14.15
C PRO A 8 27.75 -3.95 -14.47
N VAL A 9 26.80 -4.80 -14.10
CA VAL A 9 25.37 -4.47 -14.18
C VAL A 9 25.10 -3.40 -13.13
N PRO A 10 24.46 -2.27 -13.47
CA PRO A 10 24.06 -1.29 -12.47
C PRO A 10 23.08 -1.94 -11.50
N THR A 11 23.48 -2.05 -10.24
CA THR A 11 22.56 -2.43 -9.16
C THR A 11 21.61 -1.25 -8.93
N PRO A 12 20.28 -1.43 -8.97
CA PRO A 12 19.37 -0.34 -8.65
C PRO A 12 19.64 0.11 -7.21
N THR A 13 19.98 1.39 -7.05
CA THR A 13 20.07 2.02 -5.73
C THR A 13 18.68 1.94 -5.09
N PRO A 14 18.54 1.36 -3.89
CA PRO A 14 17.26 1.39 -3.18
C PRO A 14 16.79 2.85 -3.09
N GLY A 15 15.56 3.11 -3.56
CA GLY A 15 14.95 4.42 -3.39
C GLY A 15 14.73 4.75 -1.91
N ALA A 16 14.39 6.00 -1.61
CA ALA A 16 13.99 6.38 -0.26
C ALA A 16 12.74 5.60 0.17
N PRO A 17 12.65 5.18 1.45
CA PRO A 17 11.50 4.43 1.95
C PRO A 17 10.24 5.27 1.96
N PHE A 18 9.11 4.58 1.80
CA PHE A 18 7.81 5.17 2.00
C PHE A 18 7.49 5.21 3.50
N LEU A 19 7.04 6.37 3.97
CA LEU A 19 6.64 6.59 5.35
C LEU A 19 5.14 6.79 5.42
N LEU A 20 4.48 6.18 6.40
CA LEU A 20 3.07 6.45 6.67
C LEU A 20 2.92 7.89 7.12
N VAL A 21 2.12 8.68 6.39
CA VAL A 21 1.85 10.08 6.73
C VAL A 21 0.40 10.31 7.13
N ASP A 22 -0.51 9.43 6.75
CA ASP A 22 -1.92 9.48 7.13
C ASP A 22 -2.53 8.07 7.19
N GLN A 23 -3.35 7.84 8.20
CA GLN A 23 -4.09 6.60 8.39
C GLN A 23 -5.50 6.95 8.87
N GLN A 24 -6.49 6.67 8.03
CA GLN A 24 -7.88 7.05 8.29
C GLN A 24 -8.81 5.84 8.17
N PRO A 25 -9.72 5.63 9.13
CA PRO A 25 -10.73 4.58 8.98
C PRO A 25 -11.69 4.92 7.85
N LEU A 26 -12.02 3.93 7.01
CA LEU A 26 -12.99 4.08 5.92
C LEU A 26 -14.34 3.48 6.34
N CYS A 27 -15.26 4.36 6.72
CA CYS A 27 -16.62 4.00 7.14
C CYS A 27 -17.66 4.28 6.05
N ASP A 28 -17.47 3.71 4.86
CA ASP A 28 -18.46 3.73 3.78
C ASP A 28 -19.10 2.34 3.62
N PRO A 29 -20.41 2.19 3.84
CA PRO A 29 -21.09 0.90 3.71
C PRO A 29 -21.06 0.32 2.29
N ASN A 30 -20.77 1.13 1.25
CA ASN A 30 -20.68 0.67 -0.14
C ASN A 30 -19.29 0.14 -0.50
N LEU A 31 -18.24 0.53 0.24
CA LEU A 31 -16.87 0.07 0.00
C LEU A 31 -16.57 -1.25 0.77
N GLY A 32 -17.13 -1.38 1.98
CA GLY A 32 -16.87 -2.51 2.87
C GLY A 32 -15.46 -2.49 3.47
N MET A 33 -14.91 -3.67 3.78
CA MET A 33 -13.59 -3.84 4.38
C MET A 33 -12.48 -3.73 3.31
N LEU A 34 -12.12 -2.50 2.93
CA LEU A 34 -11.13 -2.21 1.90
C LEU A 34 -9.94 -1.42 2.45
N LEU A 35 -8.72 -1.91 2.21
CA LEU A 35 -7.51 -1.11 2.36
C LEU A 35 -7.27 -0.32 1.07
N GLN A 36 -7.30 1.00 1.17
CA GLN A 36 -6.90 1.91 0.11
C GLN A 36 -5.50 2.42 0.38
N PHE A 37 -4.63 2.34 -0.62
CA PHE A 37 -3.27 2.83 -0.55
C PHE A 37 -3.10 4.02 -1.49
N TRP A 38 -2.53 5.10 -0.96
CA TRP A 38 -2.19 6.30 -1.72
C TRP A 38 -0.69 6.56 -1.54
N LEU A 39 0.08 6.34 -2.60
CA LEU A 39 1.53 6.57 -2.56
C LEU A 39 1.86 7.85 -3.29
N GLU A 40 2.60 8.71 -2.61
CA GLU A 40 2.97 10.04 -3.09
C GLU A 40 4.45 10.37 -2.82
N ASP A 41 4.99 11.31 -3.58
CA ASP A 41 6.33 11.87 -3.35
C ASP A 41 6.29 13.07 -2.39
N ARG A 42 7.46 13.67 -2.09
CA ARG A 42 7.57 14.84 -1.22
C ARG A 42 6.69 16.02 -1.68
N SER A 43 6.43 16.13 -2.98
CA SER A 43 5.61 17.18 -3.57
C SER A 43 4.12 16.85 -3.57
N GLY A 44 3.72 15.67 -3.07
CA GLY A 44 2.35 15.19 -3.10
C GLY A 44 1.93 14.63 -4.46
N ASN A 45 2.88 14.39 -5.38
CA ASN A 45 2.54 13.77 -6.65
C ASN A 45 2.37 12.27 -6.48
N PRO A 46 1.36 11.67 -7.12
CA PRO A 46 1.14 10.23 -7.06
C PRO A 46 2.32 9.45 -7.68
N VAL A 47 2.71 8.34 -7.03
CA VAL A 47 3.78 7.46 -7.50
C VAL A 47 3.18 6.17 -8.08
N PRO A 48 3.14 6.01 -9.42
CA PRO A 48 2.72 4.76 -10.06
C PRO A 48 3.81 3.69 -10.02
N GLY A 49 3.38 2.43 -10.13
CA GLY A 49 4.27 1.26 -10.19
C GLY A 49 5.00 0.97 -8.88
N ALA A 50 4.61 1.60 -7.78
CA ALA A 50 5.15 1.30 -6.47
C ALA A 50 4.51 0.02 -5.93
N GLU A 51 5.34 -0.86 -5.41
CA GLU A 51 4.95 -2.16 -4.89
C GLU A 51 4.57 -2.05 -3.41
N ILE A 52 3.52 -2.75 -3.02
CA ILE A 52 3.04 -2.84 -1.64
C ILE A 52 2.90 -4.32 -1.31
N VAL A 53 3.55 -4.74 -0.24
CA VAL A 53 3.44 -6.08 0.30
C VAL A 53 2.45 -6.05 1.45
N VAL A 54 1.38 -6.83 1.33
CA VAL A 54 0.38 -7.03 2.37
C VAL A 54 0.54 -8.44 2.90
N THR A 55 0.92 -8.61 4.16
CA THR A 55 1.12 -9.93 4.79
C THR A 55 0.07 -10.17 5.86
N TRP A 56 -0.42 -11.40 5.99
CA TRP A 56 -1.31 -11.87 7.05
C TRP A 56 -0.95 -13.32 7.43
N ASP A 57 -1.65 -13.92 8.39
CA ASP A 57 -1.23 -15.21 8.95
C ASP A 57 -1.16 -16.36 7.92
N ALA A 58 -1.99 -16.31 6.89
CA ALA A 58 -2.07 -17.37 5.87
C ALA A 58 -1.21 -17.11 4.62
N GLY A 59 -0.61 -15.92 4.48
CA GLY A 59 0.20 -15.61 3.29
C GLY A 59 0.50 -14.13 3.10
N GLU A 60 0.92 -13.80 1.88
CA GLU A 60 1.20 -12.43 1.46
C GLU A 60 0.68 -12.17 0.05
N GLU A 61 0.42 -10.91 -0.26
CA GLU A 61 0.07 -10.43 -1.59
C GLU A 61 0.90 -9.20 -1.94
N HIS A 62 1.33 -9.14 -3.20
CA HIS A 62 2.09 -8.05 -3.77
C HIS A 62 1.20 -7.30 -4.75
N ILE A 63 0.91 -6.05 -4.45
CA ILE A 63 0.06 -5.17 -5.25
C ILE A 63 0.87 -3.97 -5.73
N PHE A 64 0.45 -3.38 -6.86
CA PHE A 64 1.17 -2.27 -7.48
C PHE A 64 0.25 -1.08 -7.69
N THR A 65 0.74 0.12 -7.43
CA THR A 65 0.00 1.36 -7.69
C THR A 65 -0.11 1.66 -9.19
N GLY A 66 -1.19 2.35 -9.55
CA GLY A 66 -1.42 2.82 -10.93
C GLY A 66 -2.07 1.81 -11.86
N LEU A 67 -2.46 0.64 -11.35
CA LEU A 67 -3.24 -0.36 -12.09
C LEU A 67 -4.76 -0.04 -12.13
N LYS A 68 -5.18 1.09 -11.55
CA LYS A 68 -6.57 1.57 -11.51
C LYS A 68 -6.64 3.03 -12.01
N PRO A 69 -6.60 3.24 -13.34
CA PRO A 69 -6.49 4.59 -13.91
C PRO A 69 -7.69 5.49 -13.62
N ASP A 70 -8.87 4.91 -13.38
CA ASP A 70 -10.09 5.67 -13.06
C ASP A 70 -10.05 6.33 -11.65
N ILE A 71 -9.17 5.86 -10.76
CA ILE A 71 -9.01 6.40 -9.39
C ILE A 71 -7.76 7.28 -9.31
N GLY A 72 -6.62 6.78 -9.79
CA GLY A 72 -5.41 7.59 -9.87
C GLY A 72 -4.13 6.76 -9.99
N PRO A 73 -3.04 7.37 -10.50
CA PRO A 73 -1.79 6.66 -10.74
C PRO A 73 -1.07 6.23 -9.46
N GLY A 74 -1.34 6.85 -8.31
CA GLY A 74 -0.73 6.50 -7.02
C GLY A 74 -1.58 5.54 -6.18
N TYR A 75 -2.68 5.03 -6.74
CA TYR A 75 -3.66 4.24 -6.01
C TYR A 75 -3.48 2.74 -6.20
N ALA A 76 -3.67 2.00 -5.11
CA ALA A 76 -3.89 0.56 -5.09
C ALA A 76 -4.93 0.23 -4.01
N ASP A 77 -5.53 -0.95 -4.07
CA ASP A 77 -6.38 -1.44 -2.99
C ASP A 77 -6.23 -2.94 -2.74
N PHE A 78 -6.66 -3.35 -1.56
CA PHE A 78 -6.69 -4.73 -1.11
C PHE A 78 -7.96 -4.97 -0.28
N ARG A 79 -8.60 -6.12 -0.46
CA ARG A 79 -9.85 -6.46 0.23
C ARG A 79 -9.55 -7.29 1.48
N MET A 80 -10.00 -6.79 2.62
CA MET A 80 -9.77 -7.43 3.92
C MET A 80 -10.83 -8.49 4.20
N GLU A 81 -10.49 -9.40 5.10
CA GLU A 81 -11.36 -10.38 5.71
C GLU A 81 -11.56 -10.06 7.20
N GLU A 82 -12.73 -10.43 7.73
CA GLU A 82 -13.07 -10.22 9.13
C GLU A 82 -12.16 -11.08 10.04
N GLY A 83 -11.69 -10.49 11.14
CA GLY A 83 -10.86 -11.20 12.12
C GLY A 83 -9.39 -11.39 11.71
N GLN A 84 -8.98 -10.93 10.52
CA GLN A 84 -7.59 -11.01 10.07
C GLN A 84 -6.80 -9.73 10.40
N THR A 85 -5.56 -9.91 10.85
CA THR A 85 -4.58 -8.83 11.00
C THR A 85 -3.69 -8.77 9.76
N TYR A 86 -3.46 -7.56 9.25
CA TYR A 86 -2.62 -7.30 8.09
C TYR A 86 -1.44 -6.43 8.48
N HIS A 87 -0.27 -6.75 7.94
CA HIS A 87 0.90 -5.89 7.97
C HIS A 87 1.19 -5.39 6.56
N VAL A 88 1.16 -4.08 6.38
CA VAL A 88 1.28 -3.40 5.08
C VAL A 88 2.65 -2.74 5.00
N ARG A 89 3.41 -3.03 3.95
CA ARG A 89 4.71 -2.42 3.70
C ARG A 89 4.89 -2.04 2.23
N PRO A 90 4.92 -0.74 1.90
CA PRO A 90 5.34 -0.29 0.59
C PRO A 90 6.85 -0.46 0.37
N LEU A 91 7.26 -0.55 -0.90
CA LEU A 91 8.65 -0.66 -1.32
C LEU A 91 9.10 0.58 -2.10
N PRO A 92 10.39 1.00 -1.99
CA PRO A 92 11.48 0.29 -1.31
C PRO A 92 11.59 0.63 0.19
N GLY A 93 11.09 -0.26 1.05
CA GLY A 93 11.22 -0.16 2.50
C GLY A 93 10.29 0.83 3.20
N GLY A 94 10.34 0.77 4.53
CA GLY A 94 9.42 1.42 5.46
C GLY A 94 9.09 0.46 6.60
N GLU A 95 8.71 1.00 7.76
CA GLU A 95 8.17 0.16 8.84
C GLU A 95 6.80 -0.37 8.43
N PRO A 96 6.52 -1.68 8.61
CA PRO A 96 5.21 -2.23 8.30
C PRO A 96 4.15 -1.62 9.21
N VAL A 97 3.03 -1.22 8.61
CA VAL A 97 1.87 -0.69 9.32
C VAL A 97 0.92 -1.83 9.59
N THR A 98 0.55 -2.02 10.85
CA THR A 98 -0.38 -3.09 11.24
C THR A 98 -1.80 -2.54 11.29
N VAL A 99 -2.73 -3.21 10.59
CA VAL A 99 -4.14 -2.83 10.52
C VAL A 99 -5.05 -4.06 10.64
N GLN A 100 -6.24 -3.85 11.18
CA GLN A 100 -7.34 -4.80 11.25
C GLN A 100 -8.60 -4.11 10.72
N PRO A 101 -9.62 -4.85 10.25
CA PRO A 101 -10.89 -4.22 9.87
C PRO A 101 -11.40 -3.32 11.00
N TRP A 102 -11.83 -2.11 10.65
CA TRP A 102 -12.25 -1.13 11.64
C TRP A 102 -13.76 -1.22 11.87
N GLU A 103 -14.21 -1.27 13.12
CA GLU A 103 -15.64 -1.27 13.41
C GLU A 103 -16.21 0.14 13.20
N CYS A 104 -17.08 0.28 12.20
CA CYS A 104 -17.74 1.53 11.85
C CYS A 104 -19.17 1.54 12.40
N GLN A 105 -19.60 2.71 12.90
CA GLN A 105 -20.97 2.93 13.35
C GLN A 105 -21.54 4.19 12.68
N VAL A 106 -22.51 4.00 11.78
CA VAL A 106 -23.19 5.11 11.07
C VAL A 106 -24.69 4.98 11.28
N LYS A 107 -25.33 6.05 11.79
CA LYS A 107 -26.79 6.09 12.08
C LYS A 107 -27.30 4.90 12.92
N GLY A 108 -26.45 4.36 13.80
CA GLY A 108 -26.80 3.24 14.67
C GLY A 108 -26.59 1.84 14.07
N GLN A 109 -26.25 1.74 12.79
CA GLN A 109 -25.85 0.47 12.17
C GLN A 109 -24.34 0.28 12.30
N ARG A 110 -23.93 -0.92 12.73
CA ARG A 110 -22.54 -1.34 12.83
C ARG A 110 -22.16 -2.19 11.63
N PHE A 111 -20.96 -1.96 11.11
CA PHE A 111 -20.40 -2.73 10.02
C PHE A 111 -18.87 -2.65 10.06
N TRP A 112 -18.20 -3.60 9.43
CA TRP A 112 -16.75 -3.58 9.27
C TRP A 112 -16.35 -2.70 8.09
N GLY A 113 -15.55 -1.69 8.38
CA GLY A 113 -14.89 -0.82 7.42
C GLY A 113 -13.41 -1.17 7.24
N GLY A 114 -12.77 -0.47 6.32
CA GLY A 114 -11.35 -0.62 6.05
C GLY A 114 -10.54 0.60 6.46
N TRP A 115 -9.46 0.85 5.73
CA TRP A 115 -8.55 1.96 5.99
C TRP A 115 -8.13 2.65 4.71
N ARG A 116 -7.88 3.95 4.80
CA ARG A 116 -7.07 4.69 3.84
C ARG A 116 -5.70 4.91 4.47
N LEU A 117 -4.66 4.41 3.81
CA LEU A 117 -3.28 4.62 4.19
C LEU A 117 -2.60 5.48 3.12
N THR A 118 -2.07 6.62 3.54
CA THR A 118 -1.27 7.49 2.67
C THR A 118 0.19 7.36 3.06
N PHE A 119 1.01 7.03 2.08
CA PHE A 119 2.45 6.87 2.23
C PHE A 119 3.19 7.90 1.40
N ARG A 120 4.18 8.54 2.00
CA ARG A 120 5.00 9.55 1.34
C ARG A 120 6.47 9.16 1.41
N ARG A 121 7.14 9.22 0.27
CA ARG A 121 8.61 9.17 0.24
C ARG A 121 9.18 10.59 0.35
N PRO A 122 10.25 10.79 1.14
CA PRO A 122 10.94 12.07 1.23
C PRO A 122 11.72 12.37 -0.05
#